data_AF-A0A8X6LWU1-F1
#
_entry.id   AF-A0A8X6LWU1-F1
#
_cell.length_a   1.000
_cell.length_b   1.000
_cell.length_c   1.000
_cell.angle_alpha   90.00
_cell.angle_beta   90.00
_cell.angle_gamma   90.00
#
_symmetry.space_group_name_H-M   'P 1'
#
loop_
_entity.id
_entity.type
_entity.pdbx_description
1 polymer ?
#
loop_
_entity_poly.entity_id
_entity_poly.type
_entity_poly.pdbx_seq_one_letter_code
_entity_poly.pdbx_strand_id
1 'polypeptide(L)'
;MAEETNTNGFHYPEKFDGEVKNDKSRTLDIRVFRGCKLSINKTFLPVKAALFCWFAAGNIEDVYLPVFLKLKGFSLVHLSLFSAISVVFQFSGAIFTGILTDKTGRPKLILLGYFTIFSLISLAFIFTPNVKECKTKQMNFQCIYDTNTHLSTTAPCNVLKNDSATVKCQILKLENVSHNDHDADCIPYNNSIDLFHIEKNDAKNNTDLCHYKTYYKNGSNNSITLCDTELCKPFQMDCIFDSPSECNENRRLWIVIYGIMVALLNMSFTNSYRLFDIIVVDLTHEHNNDFGRQRVWSILGSLSGPPIAGFLLHRINITGDEKSYTVAFITTVAFTLLSALSLWQVKTKLYKPSAKMWRKALVLGRKLEIWLFVLLLMAMGSCYGFRAIYGSWYLQGIGATDLLLGVSRGMSDLYGLPFLYSSKWWINKIGYRAIFIPALLGNAIYCFSFSFLEVPWPAVIIESTLILAYHLYWVAVMQYVICIAPEGLQSTVRALAGSLQYNLSKVISTTVGGYLMSEYGGRVAFRVLGSIAFIYAIVYGSYLRMDHLRKKKSIIQSKSNHCRAIS
;
A
#
# COMPACT_ATOMS: atom_id res chain seq x y z
N MET A 1 16.60 -31.63 52.17
CA MET A 1 15.18 -31.22 52.27
C MET A 1 14.74 -30.85 50.87
N ALA A 2 13.75 -31.56 50.33
CA ALA A 2 13.26 -31.37 48.97
C ALA A 2 12.57 -30.01 48.85
N GLU A 3 13.01 -29.20 47.88
CA GLU A 3 12.37 -27.93 47.54
C GLU A 3 11.82 -28.05 46.11
N GLU A 4 10.50 -28.03 46.03
CA GLU A 4 9.70 -28.32 44.85
C GLU A 4 9.99 -27.37 43.70
N THR A 5 10.14 -27.95 42.51
CA THR A 5 10.13 -27.28 41.23
C THR A 5 8.79 -26.60 41.00
N ASN A 6 8.73 -25.29 41.27
CA ASN A 6 7.56 -24.46 41.03
C ASN A 6 7.38 -24.22 39.51
N THR A 7 6.69 -25.13 38.85
CA THR A 7 6.12 -24.92 37.51
C THR A 7 4.95 -23.96 37.64
N ASN A 8 5.20 -22.66 37.50
CA ASN A 8 4.15 -21.65 37.41
C ASN A 8 3.35 -21.84 36.12
N GLY A 9 2.31 -22.66 36.21
CA GLY A 9 1.19 -22.68 35.29
C GLY A 9 0.51 -21.31 35.26
N PHE A 10 0.16 -20.87 34.06
CA PHE A 10 -0.57 -19.63 33.85
C PHE A 10 -1.91 -19.66 34.59
N HIS A 11 -2.05 -18.84 35.63
CA HIS A 11 -3.35 -18.38 36.10
C HIS A 11 -3.94 -17.47 35.01
N TYR A 12 -4.96 -17.98 34.31
CA TYR A 12 -5.95 -17.11 33.67
C TYR A 12 -6.65 -16.29 34.78
N PRO A 13 -7.06 -15.03 34.51
CA PRO A 13 -7.94 -14.33 35.44
C PRO A 13 -9.16 -15.21 35.70
N GLU A 14 -9.52 -15.32 36.98
CA GLU A 14 -10.61 -16.15 37.49
C GLU A 14 -11.85 -16.07 36.58
N LYS A 15 -12.41 -17.26 36.28
CA LYS A 15 -13.79 -17.36 35.80
C LYS A 15 -14.68 -16.67 36.84
N PHE A 16 -15.24 -15.53 36.49
CA PHE A 16 -16.47 -15.09 37.13
C PHE A 16 -17.57 -16.04 36.70
N ASP A 17 -17.92 -16.97 37.59
CA ASP A 17 -19.12 -17.81 37.48
C ASP A 17 -20.36 -16.91 37.65
N GLY A 18 -20.72 -16.22 36.56
CA GLY A 18 -22.06 -15.70 36.36
C GLY A 18 -22.82 -16.71 35.51
N GLU A 19 -23.92 -17.27 36.05
CA GLU A 19 -24.81 -18.18 35.35
C GLU A 19 -25.15 -17.68 33.94
N VAL A 20 -24.64 -18.37 32.91
CA VAL A 20 -25.03 -18.15 31.53
C VAL A 20 -26.43 -18.73 31.34
N LYS A 21 -27.47 -17.87 31.35
CA LYS A 21 -28.79 -18.23 30.83
C LYS A 21 -28.64 -18.65 29.37
N ASN A 22 -28.63 -19.96 29.14
CA ASN A 22 -28.47 -20.58 27.83
C ASN A 22 -29.81 -20.48 27.08
N ASP A 23 -30.08 -19.29 26.55
CA ASP A 23 -31.30 -19.01 25.80
C ASP A 23 -31.21 -19.67 24.41
N LYS A 24 -31.96 -20.78 24.23
CA LYS A 24 -32.02 -21.59 22.99
C LYS A 24 -32.44 -20.79 21.75
N SER A 25 -32.93 -19.55 21.90
CA SER A 25 -33.30 -18.65 20.80
C SER A 25 -32.10 -18.07 20.01
N ARG A 26 -30.88 -18.13 20.57
CA ARG A 26 -29.68 -17.45 20.04
C ARG A 26 -28.79 -18.29 19.13
N THR A 27 -29.04 -19.59 19.03
CA THR A 27 -28.19 -20.53 18.28
C THR A 27 -28.98 -21.23 17.16
N LEU A 28 -28.42 -21.22 15.95
CA LEU A 28 -28.93 -21.96 14.79
C LEU A 28 -28.12 -23.25 14.68
N ASP A 29 -28.74 -24.38 14.99
CA ASP A 29 -28.07 -25.66 14.97
C ASP A 29 -28.29 -26.37 13.62
N ILE A 30 -27.24 -26.50 12.81
CA ILE A 30 -27.27 -27.22 11.54
C ILE A 30 -26.57 -28.57 11.74
N ARG A 31 -27.27 -29.67 11.46
CA ARG A 31 -26.64 -31.01 11.37
C ARG A 31 -26.03 -31.17 9.98
N VAL A 32 -24.70 -31.25 9.93
CA VAL A 32 -23.97 -31.36 8.65
C VAL A 32 -23.74 -32.83 8.29
N PHE A 33 -23.34 -33.67 9.25
CA PHE A 33 -23.18 -35.14 9.10
C PHE A 33 -23.40 -35.84 10.45
N ARG A 34 -23.68 -37.16 10.45
CA ARG A 34 -23.88 -37.98 11.67
C ARG A 34 -22.74 -37.71 12.68
N GLY A 35 -23.06 -36.99 13.77
CA GLY A 35 -22.14 -36.69 14.87
C GLY A 35 -21.64 -35.24 14.98
N CYS A 36 -21.71 -34.42 13.93
CA CYS A 36 -21.28 -33.02 13.96
C CYS A 36 -22.46 -32.05 13.98
N LYS A 37 -22.63 -31.33 15.10
CA LYS A 37 -23.62 -30.28 15.30
C LYS A 37 -22.94 -28.91 15.15
N LEU A 38 -23.22 -28.20 14.06
CA LEU A 38 -22.73 -26.84 13.84
C LEU A 38 -23.69 -25.86 14.53
N SER A 39 -23.27 -25.24 15.63
CA SER A 39 -24.07 -24.23 16.33
C SER A 39 -23.64 -22.82 15.93
N ILE A 40 -24.52 -22.10 15.22
CA ILE A 40 -24.27 -20.73 14.75
C ILE A 40 -24.86 -19.75 15.75
N ASN A 41 -24.00 -18.99 16.43
CA ASN A 41 -24.45 -17.90 17.30
C ASN A 41 -24.93 -16.70 16.43
N LYS A 42 -26.25 -16.44 16.44
CA LYS A 42 -26.90 -15.40 15.65
C LYS A 42 -26.43 -13.99 16.04
N THR A 43 -26.01 -13.78 17.27
CA THR A 43 -25.57 -12.46 17.79
C THR A 43 -24.30 -11.95 17.09
N PHE A 44 -23.39 -12.85 16.73
CA PHE A 44 -22.13 -12.48 16.09
C PHE A 44 -22.21 -12.45 14.56
N LEU A 45 -23.31 -12.93 13.97
CA LEU A 45 -23.43 -13.04 12.51
C LEU A 45 -23.27 -11.67 11.80
N PRO A 46 -23.87 -10.56 12.26
CA PRO A 46 -23.71 -9.27 11.60
C PRO A 46 -22.27 -8.74 11.69
N VAL A 47 -21.59 -8.96 12.82
CA VAL A 47 -20.19 -8.56 13.02
C VAL A 47 -19.27 -9.34 12.09
N LYS A 48 -19.50 -10.66 11.98
CA LYS A 48 -18.72 -11.53 11.08
C LYS A 48 -18.87 -11.12 9.62
N ALA A 49 -20.10 -10.83 9.19
CA ALA A 49 -20.37 -10.33 7.84
C ALA A 49 -19.73 -8.97 7.60
N ALA A 50 -19.79 -8.05 8.57
CA ALA A 50 -19.14 -6.75 8.49
C ALA A 50 -17.60 -6.88 8.38
N LEU A 51 -16.99 -7.74 9.21
CA LEU A 51 -15.56 -8.02 9.16
C LEU A 51 -15.13 -8.61 7.82
N PHE A 52 -15.88 -9.58 7.30
CA PHE A 52 -15.61 -10.16 5.99
C PHE A 52 -15.65 -9.09 4.88
N CYS A 53 -16.74 -8.33 4.81
CA CYS A 53 -16.94 -7.36 3.73
C CYS A 53 -15.94 -6.19 3.80
N TRP A 54 -15.65 -5.66 5.00
CA TRP A 54 -14.68 -4.57 5.14
C TRP A 54 -13.27 -4.99 4.72
N PHE A 55 -12.82 -6.17 5.16
CA PHE A 55 -11.50 -6.66 4.82
C PHE A 55 -11.39 -7.05 3.34
N ALA A 56 -12.48 -7.50 2.73
CA ALA A 56 -12.54 -7.65 1.28
C ALA A 56 -12.34 -6.30 0.58
N ALA A 57 -13.14 -5.27 0.92
CA ALA A 57 -13.05 -3.93 0.34
C ALA A 57 -11.65 -3.32 0.48
N GLY A 58 -11.10 -3.32 1.69
CA GLY A 58 -9.81 -2.70 1.97
C GLY A 58 -8.64 -3.36 1.24
N ASN A 59 -8.63 -4.70 1.15
CA ASN A 59 -7.55 -5.39 0.42
C ASN A 59 -7.71 -5.30 -1.10
N ILE A 60 -8.92 -5.14 -1.63
CA ILE A 60 -9.11 -4.80 -3.06
C ILE A 60 -8.41 -3.46 -3.32
N GLU A 61 -8.69 -2.45 -2.51
CA GLU A 61 -8.09 -1.13 -2.63
C GLU A 61 -6.55 -1.18 -2.53
N ASP A 62 -6.00 -1.84 -1.51
CA ASP A 62 -4.55 -1.99 -1.33
C ASP A 62 -3.86 -2.62 -2.55
N VAL A 63 -4.53 -3.54 -3.25
CA VAL A 63 -3.94 -4.23 -4.42
C VAL A 63 -4.01 -3.38 -5.69
N TYR A 64 -5.16 -2.77 -5.98
CA TYR A 64 -5.41 -2.14 -7.27
C TYR A 64 -5.14 -0.63 -7.30
N LEU A 65 -5.12 0.08 -6.18
CA LEU A 65 -4.83 1.51 -6.14
C LEU A 65 -3.45 1.87 -6.72
N PRO A 66 -2.33 1.19 -6.35
CA PRO A 66 -1.02 1.52 -6.92
C PRO A 66 -0.99 1.34 -8.43
N VAL A 67 -1.65 0.30 -8.92
CA VAL A 67 -1.69 -0.03 -10.35
C VAL A 67 -2.60 0.92 -11.14
N PHE A 68 -3.70 1.36 -10.53
CA PHE A 68 -4.54 2.41 -11.08
C PHE A 68 -3.78 3.74 -11.21
N LEU A 69 -3.01 4.14 -10.19
CA LEU A 69 -2.19 5.35 -10.25
C LEU A 69 -1.14 5.25 -11.37
N LYS A 70 -0.53 4.08 -11.56
CA LYS A 70 0.37 3.83 -12.69
C LYS A 70 -0.33 4.03 -14.04
N LEU A 71 -1.55 3.49 -14.20
CA LEU A 71 -2.35 3.67 -15.42
C LEU A 71 -2.65 5.15 -15.70
N LYS A 72 -2.93 5.94 -14.65
CA LYS A 72 -3.18 7.38 -14.74
C LYS A 72 -1.94 8.22 -15.07
N GLY A 73 -0.75 7.63 -15.15
CA GLY A 73 0.49 8.30 -15.54
C GLY A 73 1.37 8.74 -14.38
N PHE A 74 1.09 8.30 -13.15
CA PHE A 74 1.96 8.56 -12.01
C PHE A 74 3.21 7.66 -12.06
N SER A 75 4.32 8.19 -11.56
CA SER A 75 5.56 7.42 -11.38
C SER A 75 5.66 6.83 -9.96
N LEU A 76 6.64 5.96 -9.74
CA LEU A 76 6.96 5.38 -8.43
C LEU A 76 7.28 6.46 -7.37
N VAL A 77 7.87 7.58 -7.78
CA VAL A 77 8.18 8.71 -6.89
C VAL A 77 6.88 9.33 -6.36
N HIS A 78 5.88 9.53 -7.24
CA HIS A 78 4.57 10.05 -6.83
C HIS A 78 3.85 9.10 -5.89
N LEU A 79 3.84 7.79 -6.19
CA LEU A 79 3.26 6.76 -5.31
C LEU A 79 3.90 6.78 -3.91
N SER A 80 5.23 6.89 -3.87
CA SER A 80 6.00 6.95 -2.62
C SER A 80 5.66 8.20 -1.82
N LEU A 81 5.57 9.36 -2.49
CA LEU A 81 5.19 10.63 -1.88
C LEU A 81 3.76 10.58 -1.30
N PHE A 82 2.79 10.11 -2.08
CA PHE A 82 1.40 9.96 -1.63
C PHE A 82 1.30 9.04 -0.41
N SER A 83 2.02 7.92 -0.45
CA SER A 83 2.05 6.95 0.65
C SER A 83 2.71 7.53 1.91
N ALA A 84 3.82 8.27 1.76
CA ALA A 84 4.51 8.89 2.89
C ALA A 84 3.65 9.95 3.58
N ILE A 85 3.02 10.84 2.79
CA ILE A 85 2.07 11.84 3.30
C ILE A 85 0.91 11.14 4.01
N SER A 86 0.36 10.09 3.40
CA SER A 86 -0.75 9.33 3.99
C SER A 86 -0.44 8.81 5.39
N VAL A 87 0.80 8.41 5.69
CA VAL A 87 1.15 7.90 7.03
C VAL A 87 1.03 9.01 8.09
N VAL A 88 1.41 10.24 7.78
CA VAL A 88 1.24 11.39 8.69
C VAL A 88 -0.25 11.60 9.01
N PHE A 89 -1.10 11.57 7.98
CA PHE A 89 -2.55 11.66 8.15
C PHE A 89 -3.14 10.48 8.93
N GLN A 90 -2.63 9.26 8.76
CA GLN A 90 -3.06 8.09 9.53
C GLN A 90 -2.74 8.23 11.03
N PHE A 91 -1.56 8.74 11.39
CA PHE A 91 -1.19 9.01 12.77
C PHE A 91 -2.08 10.08 13.41
N SER A 92 -2.21 11.24 12.76
CA SER A 92 -3.06 12.33 13.24
C SER A 92 -4.53 11.90 13.33
N GLY A 93 -4.99 11.18 12.31
CA GLY A 93 -6.33 10.60 12.25
C GLY A 93 -6.61 9.69 13.43
N ALA A 94 -5.68 8.80 13.78
CA ALA A 94 -5.86 7.89 14.91
C ALA A 94 -5.98 8.58 16.27
N ILE A 95 -5.20 9.64 16.50
CA ILE A 95 -5.30 10.44 17.73
C ILE A 95 -6.68 11.09 17.79
N PHE A 96 -7.11 11.69 16.67
CA PHE A 96 -8.42 12.33 16.58
C PHE A 96 -9.57 11.33 16.76
N THR A 97 -9.52 10.18 16.09
CA THR A 97 -10.50 9.10 16.24
C THR A 97 -10.57 8.62 17.68
N GLY A 98 -9.43 8.44 18.35
CA GLY A 98 -9.38 8.05 19.76
C GLY A 98 -10.12 9.06 20.66
N ILE A 99 -9.77 10.35 20.56
CA ILE A 99 -10.43 11.43 21.32
C ILE A 99 -11.93 11.49 21.03
N LEU A 100 -12.31 11.39 19.75
CA LEU A 100 -13.71 11.45 19.34
C LEU A 100 -14.50 10.25 19.86
N THR A 101 -13.90 9.06 19.84
CA THR A 101 -14.49 7.82 20.34
C THR A 101 -14.68 7.88 21.85
N ASP A 102 -13.69 8.39 22.58
CA ASP A 102 -13.75 8.56 24.03
C ASP A 102 -14.80 9.59 24.46
N LYS A 103 -14.92 10.71 23.73
CA LYS A 103 -15.92 11.76 24.01
C LYS A 103 -17.34 11.32 23.66
N THR A 104 -17.52 10.68 22.51
CA THR A 104 -18.88 10.35 22.00
C THR A 104 -19.41 9.04 22.58
N GLY A 105 -18.53 8.11 22.99
CA GLY A 105 -18.92 6.77 23.41
C GLY A 105 -19.62 5.95 22.31
N ARG A 106 -19.51 6.37 21.03
CA ARG A 106 -20.25 5.80 19.89
C ARG A 106 -19.29 5.42 18.74
N PRO A 107 -18.47 4.36 18.89
CA PRO A 107 -17.42 4.01 17.93
C PRO A 107 -18.02 3.58 16.58
N LYS A 108 -19.20 2.94 16.62
CA LYS A 108 -19.96 2.54 15.44
C LYS A 108 -20.32 3.72 14.54
N LEU A 109 -20.75 4.84 15.10
CA LEU A 109 -21.15 6.01 14.30
C LEU A 109 -19.92 6.62 13.60
N ILE A 110 -18.79 6.69 14.31
CA ILE A 110 -17.53 7.17 13.77
C ILE A 110 -17.04 6.22 12.65
N LEU A 111 -17.15 4.91 12.86
CA LEU A 111 -16.80 3.90 11.86
C LEU A 111 -17.65 4.05 10.58
N LEU A 112 -18.97 4.25 10.71
CA LEU A 112 -19.83 4.53 9.57
C LEU A 112 -19.42 5.82 8.84
N GLY A 113 -18.99 6.86 9.57
CA GLY A 113 -18.44 8.07 8.98
C GLY A 113 -17.15 7.83 8.17
N TYR A 114 -16.27 6.94 8.62
CA TYR A 114 -15.10 6.56 7.82
C TYR A 114 -15.46 5.73 6.59
N PHE A 115 -16.50 4.89 6.65
CA PHE A 115 -16.98 4.17 5.46
C PHE A 115 -17.56 5.09 4.40
N THR A 116 -18.28 6.14 4.80
CA THR A 116 -18.81 7.12 3.84
C THR A 116 -17.67 7.88 3.17
N ILE A 117 -16.68 8.35 3.93
CA ILE A 117 -15.48 9.00 3.36
C ILE A 117 -14.76 8.05 2.41
N PHE A 118 -14.49 6.81 2.83
CA PHE A 118 -13.80 5.82 2.00
C PHE A 118 -14.55 5.53 0.69
N SER A 119 -15.88 5.40 0.75
CA SER A 119 -16.72 5.14 -0.43
C SER A 119 -16.78 6.35 -1.37
N LEU A 120 -16.93 7.57 -0.83
CA LEU A 120 -16.97 8.80 -1.63
C LEU A 120 -15.65 9.03 -2.36
N ILE A 121 -14.51 8.84 -1.68
CA ILE A 121 -13.20 8.99 -2.32
C ILE A 121 -12.96 7.89 -3.37
N SER A 122 -13.36 6.64 -3.10
CA SER A 122 -13.28 5.54 -4.07
C SER A 122 -14.09 5.82 -5.34
N LEU A 123 -15.30 6.39 -5.20
CA LEU A 123 -16.10 6.82 -6.34
C LEU A 123 -15.48 8.03 -7.06
N ALA A 124 -14.90 8.98 -6.32
CA ALA A 124 -14.23 10.13 -6.91
C ALA A 124 -13.07 9.74 -7.82
N PHE A 125 -12.30 8.69 -7.48
CA PHE A 125 -11.22 8.18 -8.33
C PHE A 125 -11.69 7.77 -9.73
N ILE A 126 -12.93 7.28 -9.88
CA ILE A 126 -13.48 6.86 -11.18
C ILE A 126 -13.54 8.04 -12.16
N PHE A 127 -13.88 9.24 -11.68
CA PHE A 127 -14.08 10.43 -12.49
C PHE A 127 -12.80 11.25 -12.70
N THR A 128 -11.65 10.80 -12.18
CA THR A 128 -10.40 11.55 -12.29
C THR A 128 -9.77 11.45 -13.69
N PRO A 129 -9.23 12.55 -14.24
CA PRO A 129 -8.57 12.53 -15.54
C PRO A 129 -7.19 11.87 -15.47
N ASN A 130 -6.64 11.57 -16.64
CA ASN A 130 -5.25 11.13 -16.77
C ASN A 130 -4.29 12.29 -16.48
N VAL A 131 -3.12 11.98 -15.92
CA VAL A 131 -2.13 12.96 -15.44
C VAL A 131 -0.76 12.71 -16.09
N LYS A 132 -0.78 12.32 -17.38
CA LYS A 132 0.43 12.14 -18.17
C LYS A 132 1.07 13.50 -18.46
N GLU A 133 2.40 13.51 -18.46
CA GLU A 133 3.20 14.68 -18.81
C GLU A 133 3.15 14.89 -20.33
N CYS A 134 2.87 16.11 -20.78
CA CYS A 134 2.88 16.45 -22.20
C CYS A 134 4.31 16.32 -22.71
N LYS A 135 4.56 15.40 -23.65
CA LYS A 135 5.88 15.29 -24.26
C LYS A 135 6.04 16.42 -25.27
N THR A 136 6.94 17.35 -24.98
CA THR A 136 7.44 18.27 -25.99
C THR A 136 8.44 17.52 -26.86
N LYS A 137 8.31 17.69 -28.18
CA LYS A 137 9.36 17.30 -29.13
C LYS A 137 9.94 18.55 -29.74
N GLN A 138 11.26 18.68 -29.65
CA GLN A 138 11.99 19.68 -30.40
C GLN A 138 12.00 19.32 -31.87
N MET A 139 11.59 20.27 -32.71
CA MET A 139 11.66 20.17 -34.15
C MET A 139 12.39 21.38 -34.72
N ASN A 140 13.23 21.11 -35.70
CA ASN A 140 13.92 22.14 -36.47
C ASN A 140 13.13 22.37 -37.75
N PHE A 141 12.58 23.57 -37.90
CA PHE A 141 11.83 23.95 -39.08
C PHE A 141 12.66 24.85 -39.98
N GLN A 142 12.46 24.69 -41.29
CA GLN A 142 13.14 25.42 -42.35
C GLN A 142 12.11 25.98 -43.35
N CYS A 143 12.30 27.24 -43.74
CA CYS A 143 11.50 27.87 -44.79
C CYS A 143 11.91 27.33 -46.17
N ILE A 144 10.93 26.82 -46.92
CA ILE A 144 11.09 26.45 -48.33
C ILE A 144 10.43 27.53 -49.19
N TYR A 145 11.22 28.12 -50.08
CA TYR A 145 10.80 29.19 -50.99
C TYR A 145 10.48 28.61 -52.37
N ASP A 146 9.32 27.94 -52.49
CA ASP A 146 8.74 27.48 -53.77
C ASP A 146 7.57 28.40 -54.18
N THR A 147 6.69 27.98 -55.10
CA THR A 147 5.52 28.77 -55.58
C THR A 147 4.59 29.25 -54.47
N ASN A 148 4.57 28.56 -53.33
CA ASN A 148 4.00 29.03 -52.06
C ASN A 148 5.08 28.88 -50.97
N THR A 149 5.49 30.00 -50.34
CA THR A 149 6.40 29.98 -49.20
C THR A 149 5.75 29.22 -48.06
N HIS A 150 6.41 28.17 -47.56
CA HIS A 150 5.85 27.37 -46.47
C HIS A 150 6.95 26.88 -45.55
N LEU A 151 6.53 26.66 -44.30
CA LEU A 151 7.40 26.12 -43.29
C LEU A 151 7.39 24.60 -43.36
N SER A 152 8.58 23.99 -43.36
CA SER A 152 8.73 22.53 -43.42
C SER A 152 9.67 22.00 -42.35
N THR A 153 9.47 20.75 -41.93
CA THR A 153 10.45 20.01 -41.13
C THR A 153 10.51 18.56 -41.59
N THR A 154 11.60 17.89 -41.24
CA THR A 154 11.78 16.46 -41.48
C THR A 154 11.91 15.78 -40.13
N ALA A 155 10.97 14.90 -39.80
CA ALA A 155 10.93 14.21 -38.51
C ALA A 155 10.46 12.76 -38.68
N PRO A 156 10.63 11.89 -37.68
CA PRO A 156 10.17 10.51 -37.79
C PRO A 156 8.67 10.44 -38.10
N CYS A 157 8.26 9.56 -39.01
CA CYS A 157 6.87 9.47 -39.49
C CYS A 157 5.83 9.19 -38.39
N ASN A 158 6.26 8.69 -37.23
CA ASN A 158 5.44 8.36 -36.07
C ASN A 158 5.14 9.56 -35.15
N VAL A 159 5.51 10.79 -35.54
CA VAL A 159 5.27 11.97 -34.70
C VAL A 159 3.80 12.40 -34.71
N LEU A 160 3.12 12.31 -35.86
CA LEU A 160 1.68 12.53 -35.96
C LEU A 160 0.96 11.18 -36.07
N LYS A 161 -0.12 10.99 -35.28
CA LYS A 161 -1.01 9.81 -35.40
C LYS A 161 -1.91 9.89 -36.64
N ASN A 162 -2.31 11.09 -37.05
CA ASN A 162 -3.15 11.37 -38.21
C ASN A 162 -2.38 12.15 -39.28
N ASP A 163 -2.89 12.26 -40.51
CA ASP A 163 -2.19 12.98 -41.58
C ASP A 163 -2.12 14.51 -41.34
N SER A 164 -2.98 15.07 -40.50
CA SER A 164 -2.89 16.46 -40.06
C SER A 164 -3.33 16.64 -38.61
N ALA A 165 -2.74 17.61 -37.91
CA ALA A 165 -3.08 17.95 -36.53
C ALA A 165 -2.80 19.42 -36.22
N THR A 166 -3.59 20.01 -35.33
CA THR A 166 -3.28 21.33 -34.75
C THR A 166 -2.51 21.11 -33.44
N VAL A 167 -1.32 21.70 -33.35
CA VAL A 167 -0.29 21.44 -32.34
C VAL A 167 0.08 22.75 -31.68
N LYS A 168 0.22 22.75 -30.35
CA LYS A 168 0.74 23.91 -29.62
C LYS A 168 2.26 23.90 -29.71
N CYS A 169 2.87 24.97 -30.20
CA CYS A 169 4.32 25.09 -30.29
C CYS A 169 4.83 26.39 -29.68
N GLN A 170 6.00 26.32 -29.05
CA GLN A 170 6.74 27.47 -28.53
C GLN A 170 8.04 27.62 -29.32
N ILE A 171 8.36 28.83 -29.75
CA ILE A 171 9.61 29.14 -30.45
C ILE A 171 10.74 29.24 -29.41
N LEU A 172 11.85 28.52 -29.63
CA LEU A 172 13.00 28.46 -28.71
C LEU A 172 14.16 29.37 -29.17
N LYS A 173 14.45 29.40 -30.48
CA LYS A 173 15.60 30.14 -31.02
C LYS A 173 15.38 30.50 -32.50
N LEU A 174 15.69 31.74 -32.86
CA LEU A 174 15.94 32.18 -34.24
C LEU A 174 17.45 32.28 -34.47
N GLU A 175 17.95 31.73 -35.58
CA GLU A 175 19.33 31.96 -36.02
C GLU A 175 19.36 33.00 -37.14
N ASN A 176 19.97 34.15 -36.86
CA ASN A 176 20.26 35.17 -37.87
C ASN A 176 21.39 34.66 -38.78
N VAL A 177 21.19 34.70 -40.10
CA VAL A 177 22.29 34.50 -41.04
C VAL A 177 23.00 35.84 -41.19
N SER A 178 24.19 35.96 -40.59
CA SER A 178 25.06 37.12 -40.78
C SER A 178 25.67 37.10 -42.18
N HIS A 179 25.00 37.75 -43.14
CA HIS A 179 25.68 38.34 -44.27
C HIS A 179 25.60 39.87 -44.14
N ASN A 180 26.75 40.51 -44.27
CA ASN A 180 27.03 41.92 -44.04
C ASN A 180 25.90 42.90 -44.40
N ASP A 181 25.76 43.91 -43.54
CA ASP A 181 25.00 45.15 -43.70
C ASP A 181 23.47 45.04 -43.81
N HIS A 182 22.84 44.73 -42.69
CA HIS A 182 21.93 45.62 -41.95
C HIS A 182 21.34 44.79 -40.79
N ASP A 183 21.42 45.30 -39.56
CA ASP A 183 20.69 44.73 -38.41
C ASP A 183 19.18 44.81 -38.67
N ALA A 184 18.66 43.83 -39.40
CA ALA A 184 17.24 43.55 -39.46
C ALA A 184 16.94 42.61 -38.29
N ASP A 185 16.48 43.18 -37.18
CA ASP A 185 15.92 42.41 -36.08
C ASP A 185 14.77 41.55 -36.64
N CYS A 186 14.97 40.23 -36.72
CA CYS A 186 13.86 39.31 -36.92
C CYS A 186 12.86 39.62 -35.81
N ILE A 187 11.68 40.15 -36.17
CA ILE A 187 10.68 40.61 -35.21
C ILE A 187 10.47 39.47 -34.21
N PRO A 188 10.70 39.69 -32.90
CA PRO A 188 10.50 38.66 -31.92
C PRO A 188 9.01 38.39 -31.89
N TYR A 189 8.56 37.36 -32.62
CA TYR A 189 7.25 36.81 -32.39
C TYR A 189 7.24 36.44 -30.92
N ASN A 190 6.30 37.03 -30.19
CA ASN A 190 6.22 36.97 -28.74
C ASN A 190 6.43 35.51 -28.31
N ASN A 191 7.12 35.25 -27.20
CA ASN A 191 7.38 33.91 -26.66
C ASN A 191 6.09 33.15 -26.23
N SER A 192 4.93 33.48 -26.79
CA SER A 192 3.64 32.85 -26.57
C SER A 192 3.59 31.47 -27.22
N ILE A 193 2.90 30.56 -26.54
CA ILE A 193 2.55 29.23 -27.07
C ILE A 193 1.42 29.44 -28.08
N ASP A 194 1.72 29.24 -29.36
CA ASP A 194 0.76 29.46 -30.44
C ASP A 194 0.29 28.13 -31.09
N LEU A 195 -0.85 28.17 -31.78
CA LEU A 195 -1.46 27.01 -32.45
C LEU A 195 -0.98 26.91 -33.91
N PHE A 196 -0.30 25.82 -34.22
CA PHE A 196 0.22 25.50 -35.55
C PHE A 196 -0.54 24.32 -36.15
N HIS A 197 -0.96 24.44 -37.41
CA HIS A 197 -1.52 23.34 -38.17
C HIS A 197 -0.40 22.61 -38.91
N ILE A 198 -0.17 21.35 -38.59
CA ILE A 198 0.89 20.50 -39.16
C ILE A 198 0.26 19.42 -40.03
N GLU A 199 0.77 19.26 -41.25
CA GLU A 199 0.29 18.33 -42.26
C GLU A 199 1.45 17.45 -42.75
N LYS A 200 1.23 16.13 -42.79
CA LYS A 200 2.20 15.14 -43.24
C LYS A 200 2.18 15.06 -44.77
N ASN A 201 3.33 15.25 -45.39
CA ASN A 201 3.53 15.14 -46.84
C ASN A 201 4.40 13.90 -47.15
N ASP A 202 4.11 13.25 -48.28
CA ASP A 202 4.62 11.94 -48.72
C ASP A 202 5.89 11.39 -48.03
N ALA A 203 5.77 10.15 -47.53
CA ALA A 203 6.92 9.38 -47.07
C ALA A 203 7.80 9.03 -48.27
N LYS A 204 9.05 9.51 -48.31
CA LYS A 204 10.01 9.01 -49.28
C LYS A 204 10.25 7.52 -48.99
N ASN A 205 9.84 6.66 -49.92
CA ASN A 205 10.08 5.22 -49.87
C ASN A 205 11.58 4.97 -49.59
N ASN A 206 11.89 4.37 -48.43
CA ASN A 206 13.22 4.04 -47.85
C ASN A 206 13.80 4.90 -46.71
N THR A 207 13.07 5.83 -46.10
CA THR A 207 13.52 6.45 -44.83
C THR A 207 12.40 6.54 -43.81
N ASP A 208 12.68 6.23 -42.52
CA ASP A 208 11.75 6.42 -41.37
C ASP A 208 11.36 7.90 -41.11
N LEU A 209 11.70 8.80 -42.05
CA LEU A 209 11.58 10.24 -41.98
C LEU A 209 10.48 10.72 -42.93
N CYS A 210 9.55 11.49 -42.38
CA CYS A 210 8.46 12.13 -43.11
C CYS A 210 8.68 13.64 -43.18
N HIS A 211 8.23 14.23 -44.29
CA HIS A 211 8.21 15.68 -44.48
C HIS A 211 6.90 16.23 -43.92
N TYR A 212 6.98 17.26 -43.08
CA TYR A 212 5.82 17.91 -42.50
C TYR A 212 5.75 19.36 -42.97
N LYS A 213 4.59 19.79 -43.45
CA LYS A 213 4.26 21.19 -43.75
C LYS A 213 3.53 21.81 -42.58
N THR A 214 3.77 23.08 -42.33
CA THR A 214 3.23 23.77 -41.15
C THR A 214 2.71 25.15 -41.48
N TYR A 215 1.53 25.47 -40.93
CA TYR A 215 0.83 26.73 -41.14
C TYR A 215 0.45 27.34 -39.78
N TYR A 216 0.64 28.64 -39.62
CA TYR A 216 0.16 29.36 -38.44
C TYR A 216 -1.32 29.72 -38.60
N LYS A 217 -2.15 29.43 -37.59
CA LYS A 217 -3.55 29.90 -37.55
C LYS A 217 -3.67 31.05 -36.57
N ASN A 218 -3.91 32.26 -37.10
CA ASN A 218 -4.32 33.38 -36.25
C ASN A 218 -5.78 33.18 -35.79
N GLY A 219 -6.23 33.92 -34.77
CA GLY A 219 -7.64 33.91 -34.32
C GLY A 219 -8.65 34.31 -35.42
N SER A 220 -8.18 34.88 -36.54
CA SER A 220 -8.87 34.92 -37.82
C SER A 220 -8.37 33.75 -38.68
N ASN A 221 -9.25 32.95 -39.28
CA ASN A 221 -8.98 31.74 -40.08
C ASN A 221 -7.99 31.90 -41.28
N ASN A 222 -7.28 33.01 -41.41
CA ASN A 222 -6.25 33.24 -42.40
C ASN A 222 -4.92 32.61 -41.93
N SER A 223 -4.36 31.73 -42.76
CA SER A 223 -3.02 31.19 -42.58
C SER A 223 -1.98 32.26 -42.96
N ILE A 224 -1.15 32.68 -42.01
CA ILE A 224 -0.03 33.60 -42.27
C ILE A 224 1.25 32.75 -42.35
N THR A 225 2.11 33.05 -43.31
CA THR A 225 3.39 32.38 -43.53
C THR A 225 4.48 33.07 -42.70
N LEU A 226 5.08 32.35 -41.74
CA LEU A 226 6.21 32.87 -40.93
C LEU A 226 7.50 33.12 -41.73
N CYS A 227 7.50 32.85 -43.04
CA CYS A 227 8.67 32.91 -43.91
C CYS A 227 8.71 34.16 -44.81
N ASP A 228 7.96 35.22 -44.48
CA ASP A 228 7.76 36.40 -45.33
C ASP A 228 8.95 37.39 -45.40
N THR A 229 10.06 37.12 -44.70
CA THR A 229 11.27 37.95 -44.79
C THR A 229 12.45 37.12 -45.27
N GLU A 230 13.18 37.62 -46.28
CA GLU A 230 14.35 36.96 -46.88
C GLU A 230 15.54 36.76 -45.91
N LEU A 231 15.43 37.24 -44.67
CA LEU A 231 16.52 37.36 -43.69
C LEU A 231 16.48 36.35 -42.52
N CYS A 232 15.38 35.63 -42.28
CA CYS A 232 15.29 34.71 -41.14
C CYS A 232 15.32 33.23 -41.61
N LYS A 233 16.39 32.48 -41.30
CA LYS A 233 16.50 31.02 -41.50
C LYS A 233 16.70 30.31 -40.15
N PRO A 234 16.94 28.98 -40.14
CA PRO A 234 16.14 27.96 -39.44
C PRO A 234 15.70 28.32 -38.01
N PHE A 235 14.48 27.90 -37.65
CA PHE A 235 13.96 28.09 -36.30
C PHE A 235 13.69 26.78 -35.59
N GLN A 236 13.97 26.78 -34.30
CA GLN A 236 13.76 25.64 -33.42
C GLN A 236 12.49 25.88 -32.61
N MET A 237 11.57 24.92 -32.63
CA MET A 237 10.32 24.98 -31.88
C MET A 237 10.16 23.75 -31.01
N ASP A 238 9.64 23.96 -29.80
CA ASP A 238 9.13 22.90 -28.93
C ASP A 238 7.64 22.73 -29.20
N CYS A 239 7.26 21.59 -29.79
CA CYS A 239 5.89 21.30 -30.17
C CYS A 239 5.29 20.18 -29.32
N ILE A 240 4.05 20.37 -28.87
CA ILE A 240 3.27 19.40 -28.08
C ILE A 240 2.34 18.63 -29.02
N PHE A 241 2.75 17.43 -29.41
CA PHE A 241 2.02 16.57 -30.34
C PHE A 241 0.98 15.65 -29.69
N ASP A 242 1.00 15.54 -28.35
CA ASP A 242 -0.01 14.80 -27.60
C ASP A 242 -1.35 15.57 -27.69
N SER A 243 -2.46 14.84 -27.93
CA SER A 243 -3.77 15.49 -27.97
C SER A 243 -4.09 16.16 -26.61
N PRO A 244 -4.89 17.24 -26.59
CA PRO A 244 -5.32 17.87 -25.33
C PRO A 244 -6.05 16.91 -24.37
N SER A 245 -6.54 15.78 -24.87
CA SER A 245 -7.15 14.69 -24.11
C SER A 245 -6.15 13.69 -23.51
N GLU A 246 -4.93 13.60 -24.04
CA GLU A 246 -3.90 12.64 -23.61
C GLU A 246 -2.95 13.22 -22.56
N CYS A 247 -2.77 14.55 -22.50
CA CYS A 247 -1.89 15.23 -21.56
C CYS A 247 -2.62 16.36 -20.81
N ASN A 248 -2.20 16.63 -19.56
CA ASN A 248 -2.97 17.49 -18.66
C ASN A 248 -2.18 18.76 -18.28
N GLU A 249 -2.61 19.92 -18.78
CA GLU A 249 -1.97 21.22 -18.50
C GLU A 249 -1.95 21.56 -17.00
N ASN A 250 -2.98 21.11 -16.25
CA ASN A 250 -3.08 21.30 -14.79
C ASN A 250 -2.47 20.14 -13.99
N ARG A 251 -1.48 19.44 -14.53
CA ARG A 251 -0.84 18.27 -13.89
C ARG A 251 -0.44 18.49 -12.44
N ARG A 252 0.14 19.65 -12.10
CA ARG A 252 0.58 19.96 -10.72
C ARG A 252 -0.59 19.98 -9.74
N LEU A 253 -1.71 20.60 -10.13
CA LEU A 253 -2.93 20.63 -9.32
C LEU A 253 -3.48 19.23 -9.10
N TRP A 254 -3.57 18.43 -10.17
CA TRP A 254 -4.06 17.06 -10.09
C TRP A 254 -3.16 16.18 -9.22
N ILE A 255 -1.83 16.30 -9.28
CA ILE A 255 -0.92 15.59 -8.37
C ILE A 255 -1.28 15.86 -6.90
N VAL A 256 -1.56 17.11 -6.54
CA VAL A 256 -1.96 17.49 -5.17
C VAL A 256 -3.32 16.89 -4.80
N ILE A 257 -4.31 16.99 -5.70
CA ILE A 257 -5.66 16.42 -5.49
C ILE A 257 -5.57 14.90 -5.26
N TYR A 258 -4.86 14.17 -6.12
CA TYR A 258 -4.64 12.73 -5.96
C TYR A 258 -3.93 12.42 -4.64
N GLY A 259 -2.92 13.21 -4.25
CA GLY A 259 -2.25 13.05 -2.95
C GLY A 259 -3.20 13.19 -1.76
N ILE A 260 -4.09 14.18 -1.78
CA ILE A 260 -5.12 14.37 -0.75
C ILE A 260 -6.11 13.20 -0.74
N MET A 261 -6.58 12.78 -1.91
CA MET A 261 -7.49 11.63 -2.03
C MET A 261 -6.87 10.36 -1.46
N VAL A 262 -5.63 10.03 -1.85
CA VAL A 262 -4.90 8.86 -1.34
C VAL A 262 -4.69 8.95 0.18
N ALA A 263 -4.40 10.14 0.71
CA ALA A 263 -4.24 10.36 2.15
C ALA A 263 -5.55 10.14 2.93
N LEU A 264 -6.66 10.72 2.47
CA LEU A 264 -7.98 10.54 3.09
C LEU A 264 -8.48 9.10 3.01
N LEU A 265 -8.23 8.43 1.89
CA LEU A 265 -8.60 7.05 1.67
C LEU A 265 -7.84 6.11 2.62
N ASN A 266 -6.50 6.21 2.67
CA ASN A 266 -5.67 5.42 3.58
C ASN A 266 -5.94 5.73 5.06
N MET A 267 -6.19 6.99 5.40
CA MET A 267 -6.59 7.38 6.75
C MET A 267 -7.93 6.73 7.13
N SER A 268 -8.91 6.75 6.24
CA SER A 268 -10.22 6.12 6.47
C SER A 268 -10.10 4.60 6.58
N PHE A 269 -9.27 3.98 5.76
CA PHE A 269 -9.00 2.55 5.78
C PHE A 269 -8.41 2.10 7.13
N THR A 270 -7.32 2.74 7.56
CA THR A 270 -6.62 2.37 8.79
C THR A 270 -7.41 2.67 10.07
N ASN A 271 -8.14 3.78 10.14
CA ASN A 271 -8.95 4.10 11.32
C ASN A 271 -10.18 3.20 11.43
N SER A 272 -10.79 2.84 10.30
CA SER A 272 -11.88 1.86 10.27
C SER A 272 -11.46 0.50 10.80
N TYR A 273 -10.27 0.02 10.41
CA TYR A 273 -9.69 -1.22 10.93
C TYR A 273 -9.55 -1.19 12.46
N ARG A 274 -9.03 -0.09 13.04
CA ARG A 274 -8.85 0.06 14.49
C ARG A 274 -10.19 0.07 15.23
N LEU A 275 -11.16 0.80 14.72
CA LEU A 275 -12.51 0.86 15.31
C LEU A 275 -13.20 -0.51 15.24
N PHE A 276 -13.01 -1.27 14.17
CA PHE A 276 -13.48 -2.65 14.11
C PHE A 276 -12.90 -3.53 15.22
N ASP A 277 -11.58 -3.46 15.43
CA ASP A 277 -10.95 -4.25 16.50
C ASP A 277 -11.52 -3.86 17.87
N ILE A 278 -11.75 -2.57 18.12
CA ILE A 278 -12.40 -2.09 19.36
C ILE A 278 -13.80 -2.69 19.51
N ILE A 279 -14.64 -2.61 18.47
CA ILE A 279 -16.02 -3.11 18.50
C ILE A 279 -16.06 -4.63 18.71
N VAL A 280 -15.16 -5.37 18.04
CA VAL A 280 -15.10 -6.83 18.17
C VAL A 280 -14.64 -7.23 19.56
N VAL A 281 -13.62 -6.57 20.11
CA VAL A 281 -13.15 -6.81 21.48
C VAL A 281 -14.28 -6.57 22.48
N ASP A 282 -14.97 -5.45 22.37
CA ASP A 282 -16.11 -5.09 23.24
C ASP A 282 -17.20 -6.18 23.22
N LEU A 283 -17.64 -6.59 22.03
CA LEU A 283 -18.67 -7.61 21.86
C LEU A 283 -18.23 -8.99 22.37
N THR A 284 -16.95 -9.34 22.16
CA THR A 284 -16.40 -10.60 22.66
C THR A 284 -16.28 -10.63 24.17
N HIS A 285 -16.00 -9.48 24.80
CA HIS A 285 -15.99 -9.34 26.25
C HIS A 285 -17.40 -9.42 26.83
N GLU A 286 -18.38 -8.73 26.23
CA GLU A 286 -19.78 -8.75 26.66
C GLU A 286 -20.39 -10.16 26.61
N HIS A 287 -20.04 -10.96 25.60
CA HIS A 287 -20.62 -12.29 25.37
C HIS A 287 -19.67 -13.45 25.69
N ASN A 288 -18.56 -13.20 26.41
CA ASN A 288 -17.55 -14.18 26.79
C ASN A 288 -17.14 -15.14 25.65
N ASN A 289 -16.75 -14.56 24.51
CA ASN A 289 -16.39 -15.29 23.30
C ASN A 289 -14.93 -14.98 22.87
N ASP A 290 -14.36 -15.80 21.99
CA ASP A 290 -12.96 -15.64 21.56
C ASP A 290 -12.82 -14.57 20.46
N PHE A 291 -12.01 -13.54 20.70
CA PHE A 291 -11.64 -12.53 19.69
C PHE A 291 -11.04 -13.16 18.42
N GLY A 292 -10.16 -14.15 18.59
CA GLY A 292 -9.51 -14.83 17.47
C GLY A 292 -10.49 -15.54 16.53
N ARG A 293 -11.61 -16.06 17.04
CA ARG A 293 -12.64 -16.72 16.21
C ARG A 293 -13.39 -15.73 15.34
N GLN A 294 -13.60 -14.50 15.81
CA GLN A 294 -14.21 -13.45 15.00
C GLN A 294 -13.25 -12.97 13.90
N ARG A 295 -11.97 -12.89 14.24
CA ARG A 295 -10.89 -12.44 13.35
C ARG A 295 -10.70 -13.32 12.10
N VAL A 296 -11.08 -14.60 12.15
CA VAL A 296 -11.05 -15.50 10.98
C VAL A 296 -11.86 -14.94 9.81
N TRP A 297 -13.00 -14.28 10.06
CA TRP A 297 -13.84 -13.72 9.00
C TRP A 297 -13.17 -12.55 8.27
N SER A 298 -12.35 -11.76 8.96
CA SER A 298 -11.50 -10.74 8.35
C SER A 298 -10.47 -11.35 7.39
N ILE A 299 -9.88 -12.48 7.77
CA ILE A 299 -8.90 -13.20 6.94
C ILE A 299 -9.59 -13.77 5.70
N LEU A 300 -10.78 -14.35 5.85
CA LEU A 300 -11.57 -14.85 4.71
C LEU A 300 -11.97 -13.73 3.74
N GLY A 301 -12.29 -12.54 4.25
CA GLY A 301 -12.54 -11.36 3.43
C GLY A 301 -11.30 -10.93 2.63
N SER A 302 -10.15 -10.85 3.31
CA SER A 302 -8.86 -10.50 2.70
C SER A 302 -8.41 -11.53 1.65
N LEU A 303 -8.72 -12.81 1.89
CA LEU A 303 -8.44 -13.93 0.99
C LEU A 303 -9.28 -13.86 -0.29
N SER A 304 -10.57 -13.52 -0.19
CA SER A 304 -11.52 -13.65 -1.29
C SER A 304 -11.77 -12.35 -2.07
N GLY A 305 -11.73 -11.19 -1.42
CA GLY A 305 -12.01 -9.89 -2.04
C GLY A 305 -11.12 -9.56 -3.25
N PRO A 306 -9.79 -9.50 -3.09
CA PRO A 306 -8.89 -9.13 -4.18
C PRO A 306 -8.97 -10.06 -5.40
N PRO A 307 -9.04 -11.41 -5.25
CA PRO A 307 -9.28 -12.31 -6.38
C PRO A 307 -10.61 -12.07 -7.09
N ILE A 308 -11.70 -11.80 -6.36
CA ILE A 308 -13.02 -11.51 -6.96
C ILE A 308 -12.93 -10.26 -7.84
N ALA A 309 -12.37 -9.17 -7.31
CA ALA A 309 -12.18 -7.94 -8.08
C ALA A 309 -11.25 -8.15 -9.29
N GLY A 310 -10.17 -8.92 -9.10
CA GLY A 310 -9.21 -9.25 -10.16
C GLY A 310 -9.82 -10.08 -11.29
N PHE A 311 -10.71 -11.02 -10.96
CA PHE A 311 -11.46 -11.80 -11.94
C PHE A 311 -12.39 -10.90 -12.77
N LEU A 312 -13.14 -10.02 -12.10
CA LEU A 312 -14.04 -9.08 -12.78
C LEU A 312 -13.27 -8.11 -13.70
N LEU A 313 -12.15 -7.56 -13.23
CA LEU A 313 -11.25 -6.74 -14.03
C LEU A 313 -10.73 -7.49 -15.25
N HIS A 314 -10.25 -8.73 -15.05
CA HIS A 314 -9.71 -9.54 -16.13
C HIS A 314 -10.74 -9.77 -17.24
N ARG A 315 -12.00 -10.08 -16.87
CA ARG A 315 -13.08 -10.30 -17.86
C ARG A 315 -13.39 -9.03 -18.67
N ILE A 316 -13.44 -7.88 -18.01
CA ILE A 316 -13.79 -6.61 -18.65
C ILE A 316 -12.65 -6.07 -19.52
N ASN A 317 -11.42 -6.16 -19.02
CA ASN A 317 -10.24 -5.68 -19.75
C ASN A 317 -9.85 -6.59 -20.92
N ILE A 318 -10.30 -7.85 -20.96
CA ILE A 318 -10.17 -8.69 -22.17
C ILE A 318 -11.14 -8.24 -23.27
N THR A 319 -12.33 -7.78 -22.90
CA THR A 319 -13.40 -7.42 -23.85
C THR A 319 -13.40 -5.96 -24.27
N GLY A 320 -12.73 -5.08 -23.52
CA GLY A 320 -12.70 -3.64 -23.78
C GLY A 320 -11.44 -3.19 -24.52
N ASP A 321 -11.57 -2.15 -25.33
CA ASP A 321 -10.45 -1.55 -26.08
C ASP A 321 -9.44 -0.82 -25.17
N GLU A 322 -9.88 -0.35 -23.99
CA GLU A 322 -9.02 0.32 -23.01
C GLU A 322 -9.05 -0.35 -21.64
N LYS A 323 -7.88 -0.48 -21.00
CA LYS A 323 -7.77 -1.00 -19.64
C LYS A 323 -8.43 -0.03 -18.66
N SER A 324 -9.36 -0.53 -17.86
CA SER A 324 -10.06 0.25 -16.83
C SER A 324 -10.05 -0.47 -15.48
N TYR A 325 -9.78 0.29 -14.41
CA TYR A 325 -9.86 -0.19 -13.03
C TYR A 325 -11.15 0.23 -12.31
N THR A 326 -12.09 0.86 -13.02
CA THR A 326 -13.37 1.33 -12.46
C THR A 326 -14.11 0.25 -11.68
N VAL A 327 -14.09 -0.99 -12.18
CA VAL A 327 -14.80 -2.11 -11.57
C VAL A 327 -14.21 -2.49 -10.21
N ALA A 328 -12.90 -2.36 -10.01
CA ALA A 328 -12.29 -2.59 -8.70
C ALA A 328 -12.86 -1.60 -7.67
N PHE A 329 -12.92 -0.31 -7.99
CA PHE A 329 -13.49 0.70 -7.09
C PHE A 329 -14.98 0.47 -6.82
N ILE A 330 -15.76 0.09 -7.83
CA ILE A 330 -17.19 -0.25 -7.65
C ILE A 330 -17.33 -1.45 -6.71
N THR A 331 -16.52 -2.50 -6.89
CA THR A 331 -16.56 -3.68 -5.99
C THR A 331 -16.14 -3.32 -4.57
N THR A 332 -15.13 -2.48 -4.39
CA THR A 332 -14.71 -1.92 -3.09
C THR A 332 -15.86 -1.19 -2.40
N VAL A 333 -16.58 -0.33 -3.12
CA VAL A 333 -17.74 0.41 -2.59
C VAL A 333 -18.88 -0.55 -2.23
N ALA A 334 -19.18 -1.53 -3.08
CA ALA A 334 -20.23 -2.52 -2.82
C ALA A 334 -19.95 -3.31 -1.52
N PHE A 335 -18.74 -3.81 -1.33
CA PHE A 335 -18.34 -4.49 -0.10
C PHE A 335 -18.34 -3.55 1.12
N THR A 336 -17.97 -2.28 0.96
CA THR A 336 -18.02 -1.29 2.05
C THR A 336 -19.46 -1.02 2.49
N LEU A 337 -20.40 -0.90 1.54
CA LEU A 337 -21.83 -0.73 1.83
C LEU A 337 -22.43 -1.96 2.52
N LEU A 338 -22.09 -3.18 2.05
CA LEU A 338 -22.49 -4.43 2.71
C LEU A 338 -21.96 -4.52 4.15
N SER A 339 -20.73 -4.06 4.37
CA SER A 339 -20.14 -3.96 5.71
C SER A 339 -20.92 -2.97 6.59
N ALA A 340 -21.25 -1.78 6.07
CA ALA A 340 -22.03 -0.77 6.78
C ALA A 340 -23.42 -1.27 7.18
N LEU A 341 -24.12 -1.94 6.25
CA LEU A 341 -25.44 -2.54 6.49
C LEU A 341 -25.40 -3.62 7.56
N SER A 342 -24.39 -4.49 7.52
CA SER A 342 -24.19 -5.54 8.52
C SER A 342 -23.87 -4.94 9.89
N LEU A 343 -23.02 -3.91 9.94
CA LEU A 343 -22.66 -3.21 11.18
C LEU A 343 -23.86 -2.46 11.78
N TRP A 344 -24.81 -2.00 10.95
CA TRP A 344 -26.02 -1.32 11.42
C TRP A 344 -26.82 -2.15 12.44
N GLN A 345 -26.77 -3.47 12.34
CA GLN A 345 -27.48 -4.40 13.24
C GLN A 345 -26.76 -4.60 14.59
N VAL A 346 -25.49 -4.17 14.70
CA VAL A 346 -24.66 -4.36 15.88
C VAL A 346 -24.96 -3.27 16.91
N LYS A 347 -25.25 -3.64 18.16
CA LYS A 347 -25.37 -2.72 19.30
C LYS A 347 -24.03 -2.68 20.01
N THR A 348 -23.49 -1.48 20.24
CA THR A 348 -22.20 -1.27 20.91
C THR A 348 -22.38 -0.29 22.06
N LYS A 349 -21.82 -0.58 23.24
CA LYS A 349 -21.74 0.36 24.36
C LYS A 349 -20.30 0.40 24.83
N LEU A 350 -19.61 1.50 24.55
CA LEU A 350 -18.21 1.62 24.95
C LEU A 350 -18.05 1.70 26.46
N TYR A 351 -17.14 0.87 26.97
CA TYR A 351 -16.51 1.06 28.27
C TYR A 351 -15.40 2.13 28.15
N LYS A 352 -15.37 3.07 29.11
CA LYS A 352 -14.40 4.17 29.13
C LYS A 352 -13.00 3.64 29.44
N PRO A 353 -11.95 4.03 28.68
CA PRO A 353 -10.58 3.66 29.02
C PRO A 353 -10.11 4.40 30.28
N SER A 354 -9.34 3.71 31.12
CA SER A 354 -8.75 4.29 32.32
C SER A 354 -7.60 5.24 31.95
N ALA A 355 -7.76 6.51 32.28
CA ALA A 355 -6.71 7.51 32.12
C ALA A 355 -5.66 7.34 33.22
N LYS A 356 -4.42 7.02 32.82
CA LYS A 356 -3.18 7.67 33.27
C LYS A 356 -1.98 6.94 32.67
N MET A 357 -0.92 7.72 32.39
CA MET A 357 0.48 7.40 32.76
C MET A 357 1.49 7.17 31.61
N TRP A 358 1.88 8.27 30.96
CA TRP A 358 3.06 8.30 30.05
C TRP A 358 4.41 8.22 30.81
N ARG A 359 4.43 8.52 32.12
CA ARG A 359 5.64 8.45 32.95
C ARG A 359 6.15 7.02 33.19
N LYS A 360 5.30 5.98 33.11
CA LYS A 360 5.73 4.57 33.25
C LYS A 360 6.26 3.94 31.94
N ALA A 361 5.99 4.55 30.78
CA ALA A 361 6.51 4.09 29.48
C ALA A 361 8.01 4.39 29.30
N LEU A 362 8.50 5.49 29.88
CA LEU A 362 9.91 5.93 29.78
C LEU A 362 10.92 5.00 30.48
N VAL A 363 10.48 4.19 31.45
CA VAL A 363 11.35 3.25 32.17
C VAL A 363 11.69 2.02 31.31
N LEU A 364 10.88 1.74 30.28
CA LEU A 364 11.04 0.58 29.40
C LEU A 364 12.26 0.74 28.46
N GLY A 365 12.58 1.96 28.00
CA GLY A 365 13.64 2.21 27.01
C GLY A 365 15.10 1.95 27.46
N ARG A 366 15.34 1.52 28.70
CA ARG A 366 16.70 1.35 29.25
C ARG A 366 17.34 -0.02 28.99
N LYS A 367 16.60 -1.03 28.51
CA LYS A 367 17.15 -2.37 28.25
C LYS A 367 17.50 -2.56 26.77
N LEU A 368 18.69 -3.07 26.49
CA LEU A 368 19.15 -3.42 25.13
C LEU A 368 18.17 -4.35 24.40
N GLU A 369 17.55 -5.30 25.12
CA GLU A 369 16.57 -6.24 24.57
C GLU A 369 15.35 -5.53 23.92
N ILE A 370 14.98 -4.36 24.43
CA ILE A 370 13.84 -3.59 23.93
C ILE A 370 14.21 -2.86 22.65
N TRP A 371 15.44 -2.35 22.52
CA TRP A 371 15.92 -1.78 21.27
C TRP A 371 16.04 -2.81 20.16
N LEU A 372 16.52 -4.03 20.48
CA LEU A 372 16.48 -5.15 19.53
C LEU A 372 15.04 -5.52 19.15
N PHE A 373 14.11 -5.47 20.09
CA PHE A 373 12.70 -5.69 19.74
C PHE A 373 12.12 -4.57 18.86
N VAL A 374 12.46 -3.30 19.11
CA VAL A 374 12.04 -2.17 18.25
C VAL A 374 12.62 -2.31 16.85
N LEU A 375 13.90 -2.64 16.72
CA LEU A 375 14.56 -2.87 15.43
C LEU A 375 13.94 -4.06 14.67
N LEU A 376 13.52 -5.11 15.39
CA LEU A 376 12.78 -6.23 14.81
C LEU A 376 11.45 -5.77 14.21
N LEU A 377 10.65 -5.01 14.98
CA LEU A 377 9.38 -4.44 14.51
C LEU A 377 9.60 -3.57 13.27
N MET A 378 10.70 -2.81 13.25
CA MET A 378 11.05 -1.94 12.12
C MET A 378 11.44 -2.74 10.87
N ALA A 379 12.33 -3.73 10.99
CA ALA A 379 12.75 -4.56 9.86
C ALA A 379 11.57 -5.30 9.21
N MET A 380 10.73 -5.94 10.04
CA MET A 380 9.55 -6.67 9.57
C MET A 380 8.48 -5.72 9.02
N GLY A 381 8.26 -4.60 9.70
CA GLY A 381 7.32 -3.56 9.28
C GLY A 381 7.70 -2.91 7.95
N SER A 382 9.00 -2.69 7.70
CA SER A 382 9.46 -2.10 6.45
C SER A 382 9.28 -3.05 5.27
N CYS A 383 9.50 -4.36 5.44
CA CYS A 383 9.18 -5.33 4.41
C CYS A 383 7.67 -5.38 4.11
N TYR A 384 6.84 -5.39 5.15
CA TYR A 384 5.38 -5.31 5.00
C TYR A 384 4.95 -4.04 4.24
N GLY A 385 5.45 -2.87 4.65
CA GLY A 385 5.14 -1.60 4.01
C GLY A 385 5.57 -1.59 2.54
N PHE A 386 6.78 -2.07 2.26
CA PHE A 386 7.30 -2.18 0.89
C PHE A 386 6.40 -3.07 0.02
N ARG A 387 6.01 -4.25 0.52
CA ARG A 387 5.10 -5.16 -0.18
C ARG A 387 3.74 -4.48 -0.45
N ALA A 388 3.18 -3.81 0.55
CA ALA A 388 1.88 -3.16 0.43
C ALA A 388 1.85 -2.03 -0.62
N ILE A 389 2.96 -1.30 -0.78
CA ILE A 389 3.02 -0.15 -1.69
C ILE A 389 3.50 -0.55 -3.09
N TYR A 390 4.57 -1.33 -3.17
CA TYR A 390 5.26 -1.62 -4.45
C TYR A 390 4.99 -3.02 -4.99
N GLY A 391 4.40 -3.92 -4.19
CA GLY A 391 4.19 -5.33 -4.57
C GLY A 391 3.39 -5.49 -5.86
N SER A 392 2.20 -4.87 -5.93
CA SER A 392 1.36 -4.92 -7.14
C SER A 392 2.03 -4.25 -8.34
N TRP A 393 2.75 -3.15 -8.12
CA TRP A 393 3.46 -2.42 -9.16
C TRP A 393 4.58 -3.27 -9.79
N TYR A 394 5.34 -3.96 -8.94
CA TYR A 394 6.41 -4.86 -9.36
C TYR A 394 5.86 -6.07 -10.12
N LEU A 395 4.86 -6.76 -9.58
CA LEU A 395 4.24 -7.92 -10.23
C LEU A 395 3.65 -7.54 -11.60
N GLN A 396 2.97 -6.40 -11.69
CA GLN A 396 2.47 -5.93 -12.98
C GLN A 396 3.62 -5.57 -13.95
N GLY A 397 4.74 -5.07 -13.44
CA GLY A 397 5.94 -4.77 -14.22
C GLY A 397 6.58 -5.99 -14.88
N ILE A 398 6.45 -7.17 -14.29
CA ILE A 398 6.91 -8.46 -14.86
C ILE A 398 5.79 -9.22 -15.61
N GLY A 399 4.67 -8.55 -15.92
CA GLY A 399 3.59 -9.11 -16.75
C GLY A 399 2.48 -9.84 -16.01
N ALA A 400 2.33 -9.67 -14.69
CA ALA A 400 1.18 -10.26 -13.97
C ALA A 400 -0.16 -9.69 -14.47
N THR A 401 -1.15 -10.58 -14.62
CA THR A 401 -2.54 -10.19 -14.88
C THR A 401 -3.20 -9.62 -13.62
N ASP A 402 -4.27 -8.83 -13.78
CA ASP A 402 -5.00 -8.25 -12.64
C ASP A 402 -5.54 -9.33 -11.69
N LEU A 403 -6.02 -10.46 -12.24
CA LEU A 403 -6.43 -11.63 -11.45
C LEU A 403 -5.27 -12.20 -10.61
N LEU A 404 -4.07 -12.30 -11.20
CA LEU A 404 -2.91 -12.84 -10.51
C LEU A 404 -2.45 -11.93 -9.36
N LEU A 405 -2.58 -10.60 -9.49
CA LEU A 405 -2.33 -9.66 -8.39
C LEU A 405 -3.28 -9.95 -7.21
N GLY A 406 -4.57 -10.11 -7.48
CA GLY A 406 -5.58 -10.43 -6.48
C GLY A 406 -5.33 -11.80 -5.81
N VAL A 407 -5.07 -12.84 -6.61
CA VAL A 407 -4.78 -14.20 -6.12
C VAL A 407 -3.51 -14.23 -5.27
N SER A 408 -2.42 -13.60 -5.73
CA SER A 408 -1.17 -13.52 -4.96
C SER A 408 -1.40 -12.90 -3.58
N ARG A 409 -2.18 -11.82 -3.51
CA ARG A 409 -2.51 -11.17 -2.24
C ARG A 409 -3.27 -12.10 -1.29
N GLY A 410 -4.33 -12.75 -1.78
CA GLY A 410 -5.20 -13.60 -0.96
C GLY A 410 -4.48 -14.86 -0.45
N MET A 411 -3.63 -15.48 -1.27
CA MET A 411 -2.99 -16.76 -0.92
C MET A 411 -2.07 -16.66 0.31
N SER A 412 -1.47 -15.50 0.55
CA SER A 412 -0.70 -15.20 1.77
C SER A 412 -1.52 -15.37 3.05
N ASP A 413 -2.84 -15.15 3.00
CA ASP A 413 -3.75 -15.28 4.13
C ASP A 413 -4.27 -16.72 4.29
N LEU A 414 -4.50 -17.43 3.19
CA LEU A 414 -4.92 -18.83 3.21
C LEU A 414 -3.92 -19.72 3.95
N TYR A 415 -2.64 -19.61 3.59
CA TYR A 415 -1.60 -20.42 4.20
C TYR A 415 -1.36 -20.08 5.69
N GLY A 416 -1.72 -18.87 6.11
CA GLY A 416 -1.60 -18.42 7.50
C GLY A 416 -2.59 -19.08 8.47
N LEU A 417 -3.77 -19.49 7.99
CA LEU A 417 -4.87 -19.97 8.82
C LEU A 417 -4.52 -21.19 9.69
N PRO A 418 -3.90 -22.28 9.16
CA PRO A 418 -3.53 -23.43 10.00
C PRO A 418 -2.51 -23.09 11.09
N PHE A 419 -1.57 -22.20 10.79
CA PHE A 419 -0.52 -21.77 11.72
C PHE A 419 -1.05 -20.82 12.80
N LEU A 420 -2.02 -19.96 12.45
CA LEU A 420 -2.74 -19.15 13.42
C LEU A 420 -3.52 -20.02 14.40
N TYR A 421 -4.24 -21.02 13.90
CA TYR A 421 -5.00 -21.96 14.74
C TYR A 421 -4.08 -22.75 15.68
N SER A 422 -2.93 -23.21 15.18
CA SER A 422 -1.93 -23.96 15.97
C SER A 422 -0.91 -23.09 16.72
N SER A 423 -1.07 -21.76 16.72
CA SER A 423 -0.06 -20.81 17.25
C SER A 423 0.35 -21.08 18.70
N LYS A 424 -0.58 -21.49 19.57
CA LYS A 424 -0.28 -21.85 20.97
C LYS A 424 0.74 -22.98 21.07
N TRP A 425 0.60 -24.01 20.23
CA TRP A 425 1.53 -25.14 20.22
C TRP A 425 2.94 -24.70 19.83
N TRP A 426 3.05 -23.88 18.77
CA TRP A 426 4.33 -23.34 18.31
C TRP A 426 5.00 -22.46 19.37
N ILE A 427 4.24 -21.56 20.00
CA ILE A 427 4.74 -20.64 21.03
C ILE A 427 5.19 -21.40 22.27
N ASN A 428 4.46 -22.42 22.71
CA ASN A 428 4.84 -23.23 23.86
C ASN A 428 6.07 -24.10 23.58
N LYS A 429 6.22 -24.61 22.36
CA LYS A 429 7.33 -25.49 21.98
C LYS A 429 8.64 -24.73 21.73
N ILE A 430 8.58 -23.60 21.02
CA ILE A 430 9.77 -22.84 20.60
C ILE A 430 10.09 -21.70 21.57
N GLY A 431 9.06 -21.09 22.15
CA GLY A 431 9.16 -19.86 22.93
C GLY A 431 8.99 -18.60 22.06
N TYR A 432 8.36 -17.59 22.63
CA TYR A 432 8.03 -16.32 21.96
C TYR A 432 9.26 -15.62 21.35
N ARG A 433 10.38 -15.54 22.08
CA ARG A 433 11.62 -14.91 21.60
C ARG A 433 12.27 -15.66 20.43
N ALA A 434 12.27 -16.99 20.48
CA ALA A 434 12.92 -17.80 19.46
C ALA A 434 12.14 -17.85 18.14
N ILE A 435 10.83 -17.58 18.14
CA ILE A 435 10.00 -17.47 16.91
C ILE A 435 10.43 -16.30 16.02
N PHE A 436 11.07 -15.26 16.56
CA PHE A 436 11.51 -14.13 15.75
C PHE A 436 12.60 -14.49 14.73
N ILE A 437 13.44 -15.51 15.02
CA ILE A 437 14.47 -15.98 14.09
C ILE A 437 13.87 -16.61 12.83
N PRO A 438 13.02 -17.67 12.89
CA PRO A 438 12.40 -18.23 11.70
C PRO A 438 11.48 -17.24 10.98
N ALA A 439 10.90 -16.26 11.68
CA ALA A 439 10.15 -15.18 11.05
C ALA A 439 11.04 -14.29 10.16
N LEU A 440 12.19 -13.85 10.67
CA LEU A 440 13.17 -13.06 9.90
C LEU A 440 13.75 -13.85 8.73
N LEU A 441 14.06 -15.13 8.94
CA LEU A 441 14.54 -16.00 7.87
C LEU A 441 13.47 -16.24 6.81
N GLY A 442 12.21 -16.46 7.20
CA GLY A 442 11.09 -16.55 6.27
C GLY A 442 10.92 -15.28 5.45
N ASN A 443 11.07 -14.11 6.09
CA ASN A 443 11.04 -12.82 5.39
C ASN A 443 12.21 -12.64 4.42
N ALA A 444 13.42 -13.08 4.79
CA ALA A 444 14.57 -13.06 3.90
C ALA A 444 14.37 -13.97 2.68
N ILE A 445 13.88 -15.20 2.91
CA ILE A 445 13.56 -16.16 1.84
C ILE A 445 12.50 -15.57 0.90
N TYR A 446 11.43 -14.97 1.43
CA TYR A 446 10.42 -14.28 0.65
C TYR A 446 11.04 -13.23 -0.27
N CYS A 447 11.82 -12.30 0.30
CA CYS A 447 12.46 -11.22 -0.45
C CYS A 447 13.43 -11.74 -1.52
N PHE A 448 14.31 -12.70 -1.18
CA PHE A 448 15.22 -13.27 -2.17
C PHE A 448 14.48 -13.99 -3.29
N SER A 449 13.44 -14.76 -2.95
CA SER A 449 12.61 -15.44 -3.95
C SER A 449 11.94 -14.47 -4.92
N PHE A 450 11.39 -13.35 -4.42
CA PHE A 450 10.82 -12.28 -5.26
C PHE A 450 11.87 -11.58 -6.13
N SER A 451 13.13 -11.51 -5.69
CA SER A 451 14.22 -10.95 -6.49
C SER A 451 14.59 -11.80 -7.70
N PHE A 452 14.48 -13.13 -7.59
CA PHE A 452 14.72 -14.08 -8.69
C PHE A 452 13.48 -14.32 -9.57
N LEU A 453 12.35 -13.65 -9.28
CA LEU A 453 11.11 -13.85 -10.01
C LEU A 453 11.18 -13.28 -11.43
N GLU A 454 11.17 -14.14 -12.45
CA GLU A 454 11.21 -13.74 -13.87
C GLU A 454 9.81 -13.73 -14.51
N VAL A 455 9.05 -14.79 -14.23
CA VAL A 455 7.65 -14.92 -14.61
C VAL A 455 6.76 -14.69 -13.38
N PRO A 456 5.52 -14.19 -13.53
CA PRO A 456 4.74 -13.72 -12.39
C PRO A 456 4.03 -14.83 -11.59
N TRP A 457 3.71 -15.97 -12.19
CA TRP A 457 2.90 -17.03 -11.54
C TRP A 457 3.52 -17.65 -10.27
N PRO A 458 4.86 -17.83 -10.12
CA PRO A 458 5.46 -18.38 -8.91
C PRO A 458 5.25 -17.51 -7.68
N ALA A 459 4.86 -16.23 -7.85
CA ALA A 459 4.53 -15.32 -6.76
C ALA A 459 3.54 -15.98 -5.78
N VAL A 460 2.52 -16.67 -6.28
CA VAL A 460 1.50 -17.34 -5.45
C VAL A 460 2.09 -18.37 -4.48
N ILE A 461 3.10 -19.13 -4.91
CA ILE A 461 3.76 -20.12 -4.07
C ILE A 461 4.73 -19.44 -3.12
N ILE A 462 5.47 -18.44 -3.60
CA ILE A 462 6.42 -17.67 -2.76
C ILE A 462 5.69 -16.99 -1.60
N GLU A 463 4.45 -16.54 -1.80
CA GLU A 463 3.60 -15.97 -0.76
C GLU A 463 3.37 -16.92 0.43
N SER A 464 3.55 -18.24 0.27
CA SER A 464 3.53 -19.20 1.39
C SER A 464 4.69 -19.02 2.38
N THR A 465 5.81 -18.45 1.96
CA THR A 465 6.96 -18.21 2.86
C THR A 465 6.66 -17.15 3.93
N LEU A 466 5.61 -16.33 3.70
CA LEU A 466 5.15 -15.32 4.66
C LEU A 466 4.35 -15.88 5.84
N ILE A 467 3.97 -17.15 5.82
CA ILE A 467 3.28 -17.80 6.95
C ILE A 467 4.06 -17.57 8.26
N LEU A 468 5.36 -17.87 8.21
CA LEU A 468 6.28 -17.74 9.35
C LEU A 468 6.61 -16.28 9.63
N ALA A 469 6.77 -15.48 8.57
CA ALA A 469 7.18 -14.09 8.66
C ALA A 469 6.11 -13.17 9.24
N TYR A 470 4.82 -13.45 9.00
CA TYR A 470 3.76 -12.48 9.31
C TYR A 470 2.78 -12.98 10.36
N HIS A 471 2.19 -14.16 10.15
CA HIS A 471 1.08 -14.63 10.98
C HIS A 471 1.54 -15.16 12.34
N LEU A 472 2.51 -16.08 12.36
CA LEU A 472 3.04 -16.62 13.62
C LEU A 472 3.86 -15.58 14.39
N TYR A 473 4.65 -14.80 13.65
CA TYR A 473 5.44 -13.68 14.15
C TYR A 473 4.60 -12.67 14.93
N TRP A 474 3.49 -12.18 14.37
CA TRP A 474 2.69 -11.15 15.02
C TRP A 474 2.04 -11.66 16.33
N VAL A 475 1.66 -12.93 16.38
CA VAL A 475 1.19 -13.55 17.64
C VAL A 475 2.32 -13.59 18.67
N ALA A 476 3.54 -13.97 18.28
CA ALA A 476 4.69 -13.96 19.18
C ALA A 476 5.04 -12.54 19.67
N VAL A 477 4.93 -11.53 18.82
CA VAL A 477 5.09 -10.10 19.17
C VAL A 477 4.07 -9.72 20.25
N MET A 478 2.79 -10.04 20.06
CA MET A 478 1.75 -9.72 21.05
C MET A 478 2.01 -10.38 22.40
N GLN A 479 2.42 -11.66 22.41
CA GLN A 479 2.76 -12.36 23.64
C GLN A 479 3.99 -11.76 24.31
N TYR A 480 5.02 -11.45 23.54
CA TYR A 480 6.23 -10.83 24.07
C TYR A 480 5.95 -9.44 24.67
N VAL A 481 5.11 -8.64 24.02
CA VAL A 481 4.65 -7.34 24.55
C VAL A 481 3.96 -7.49 25.91
N ILE A 482 3.11 -8.51 26.08
CA ILE A 482 2.45 -8.79 27.37
C ILE A 482 3.48 -9.11 28.45
N CYS A 483 4.50 -9.90 28.11
CA CYS A 483 5.55 -10.28 29.06
C CYS A 483 6.46 -9.10 29.48
N ILE A 484 6.74 -8.15 28.59
CA ILE A 484 7.64 -7.02 28.90
C ILE A 484 6.90 -5.81 29.48
N ALA A 485 5.59 -5.70 29.24
CA ALA A 485 4.81 -4.56 29.67
C ALA A 485 4.57 -4.59 31.19
N PRO A 486 4.77 -3.47 31.91
CA PRO A 486 4.37 -3.34 33.30
C PRO A 486 2.88 -3.62 33.47
N GLU A 487 2.48 -4.09 34.66
CA GLU A 487 1.07 -4.28 35.01
C GLU A 487 0.28 -2.98 34.77
N GLY A 488 -0.88 -3.12 34.12
CA GLY A 488 -1.72 -2.00 33.71
C GLY A 488 -1.26 -1.23 32.46
N LEU A 489 -0.09 -1.53 31.87
CA LEU A 489 0.42 -0.85 30.66
C LEU A 489 0.37 -1.70 29.38
N GLN A 490 -0.10 -2.95 29.46
CA GLN A 490 -0.07 -3.90 28.35
C GLN A 490 -0.74 -3.37 27.07
N SER A 491 -1.91 -2.73 27.20
CA SER A 491 -2.63 -2.13 26.06
C SER A 491 -1.82 -1.03 25.37
N THR A 492 -1.12 -0.20 26.15
CA THR A 492 -0.30 0.91 25.64
C THR A 492 0.92 0.37 24.89
N VAL A 493 1.63 -0.62 25.44
CA VAL A 493 2.80 -1.20 24.77
C VAL A 493 2.39 -1.95 23.50
N ARG A 494 1.22 -2.62 23.48
CA ARG A 494 0.67 -3.25 22.25
C ARG A 494 0.38 -2.21 21.17
N ALA A 495 -0.25 -1.09 21.54
CA ALA A 495 -0.52 0.01 20.62
C ALA A 495 0.77 0.63 20.06
N LEU A 496 1.80 0.79 20.91
CA LEU A 496 3.11 1.29 20.48
C LEU A 496 3.79 0.33 19.51
N ALA A 497 3.81 -0.97 19.82
CA ALA A 497 4.40 -1.99 18.95
C ALA A 497 3.72 -2.03 17.56
N GLY A 498 2.39 -1.98 17.52
CA GLY A 498 1.65 -1.88 16.25
C GLY A 498 1.89 -0.57 15.50
N SER A 499 2.07 0.54 16.21
CA SER A 499 2.38 1.83 15.59
C SER A 499 3.77 1.85 14.97
N LEU A 500 4.76 1.27 15.65
CA LEU A 500 6.11 1.11 15.12
C LEU A 500 6.09 0.25 13.85
N GLN A 501 5.47 -0.93 13.92
CA GLN A 501 5.47 -1.88 12.82
C GLN A 501 4.67 -1.40 11.59
N TYR A 502 3.44 -0.90 11.77
CA TYR A 502 2.55 -0.63 10.63
C TYR A 502 2.58 0.81 10.12
N ASN A 503 3.01 1.78 10.94
CA ASN A 503 3.05 3.19 10.54
C ASN A 503 4.48 3.69 10.36
N LEU A 504 5.31 3.70 11.42
CA LEU A 504 6.66 4.27 11.34
C LEU A 504 7.54 3.52 10.31
N SER A 505 7.48 2.19 10.33
CA SER A 505 8.22 1.36 9.39
C SER A 505 7.74 1.54 7.94
N LYS A 506 6.46 1.92 7.74
CA LYS A 506 5.89 2.22 6.43
C LYS A 506 6.51 3.49 5.86
N VAL A 507 6.77 4.53 6.67
CA VAL A 507 7.52 5.74 6.25
C VAL A 507 8.92 5.37 5.75
N ILE A 508 9.63 4.52 6.49
CA ILE A 508 10.97 4.07 6.08
C ILE A 508 10.88 3.28 4.77
N SER A 509 9.87 2.41 4.64
CA SER A 509 9.66 1.63 3.42
C SER A 509 9.29 2.50 2.21
N THR A 510 8.51 3.58 2.38
CA THR A 510 8.15 4.47 1.27
C THR A 510 9.36 5.27 0.79
N THR A 511 10.19 5.75 1.72
CA THR A 511 11.32 6.60 1.36
C THR A 511 12.45 5.77 0.75
N VAL A 512 12.91 4.75 1.47
CA VAL A 512 14.03 3.90 1.02
C VAL A 512 13.58 2.98 -0.11
N GLY A 513 12.41 2.38 0.01
CA GLY A 513 11.86 1.50 -1.02
C GLY A 513 11.50 2.23 -2.29
N GLY A 514 10.98 3.47 -2.20
CA GLY A 514 10.68 4.32 -3.35
C GLY A 514 11.94 4.65 -4.15
N TYR A 515 13.01 5.05 -3.46
CA TYR A 515 14.32 5.30 -4.07
C TYR A 515 14.90 4.04 -4.73
N LEU A 516 14.88 2.90 -4.02
CA LEU A 516 15.38 1.64 -4.58
C LEU A 516 14.55 1.19 -5.81
N MET A 517 13.23 1.37 -5.78
CA MET A 517 12.35 1.08 -6.91
C MET A 517 12.60 1.98 -8.11
N SER A 518 12.83 3.28 -7.91
CA SER A 518 13.00 4.23 -9.01
C SER A 518 14.34 4.08 -9.71
N GLU A 519 15.42 3.93 -8.94
CA GLU A 519 16.79 3.93 -9.48
C GLU A 519 17.27 2.52 -9.89
N TYR A 520 17.00 1.51 -9.06
CA TYR A 520 17.58 0.17 -9.23
C TYR A 520 16.55 -0.91 -9.57
N GLY A 521 15.26 -0.55 -9.53
CA GLY A 521 14.16 -1.44 -9.85
C GLY A 521 13.86 -2.53 -8.81
N GLY A 522 12.81 -3.28 -9.13
CA GLY A 522 12.22 -4.40 -8.36
C GLY A 522 13.20 -5.30 -7.61
N ARG A 523 14.07 -5.93 -8.41
CA ARG A 523 14.91 -7.04 -7.98
C ARG A 523 15.93 -6.63 -6.94
N VAL A 524 16.55 -5.46 -7.11
CA VAL A 524 17.59 -4.95 -6.19
C VAL A 524 16.96 -4.57 -4.86
N ALA A 525 15.80 -3.90 -4.87
CA ALA A 525 15.12 -3.54 -3.63
C ALA A 525 14.78 -4.77 -2.77
N PHE A 526 14.28 -5.84 -3.39
CA PHE A 526 14.03 -7.09 -2.69
C PHE A 526 15.33 -7.73 -2.14
N ARG A 527 16.46 -7.68 -2.85
CA ARG A 527 17.76 -8.16 -2.30
C ARG A 527 18.19 -7.39 -1.08
N VAL A 528 18.05 -6.06 -1.11
CA VAL A 528 18.43 -5.18 0.01
C VAL A 528 17.56 -5.52 1.24
N LEU A 529 16.24 -5.59 1.08
CA LEU A 529 15.33 -5.94 2.17
C LEU A 529 15.57 -7.35 2.72
N GLY A 530 15.81 -8.33 1.83
CA GLY A 530 16.16 -9.69 2.21
C GLY A 530 17.48 -9.77 2.98
N SER A 531 18.49 -9.01 2.55
CA SER A 531 19.80 -8.93 3.21
C SER A 531 19.69 -8.31 4.61
N ILE A 532 18.92 -7.23 4.75
CA ILE A 532 18.65 -6.61 6.07
C ILE A 532 17.99 -7.63 7.01
N ALA A 533 16.95 -8.32 6.55
CA ALA A 533 16.26 -9.33 7.36
C ALA A 533 17.18 -10.51 7.74
N PHE A 534 18.02 -10.97 6.81
CA PHE A 534 18.96 -12.07 7.04
C PHE A 534 20.07 -11.70 8.03
N ILE A 535 20.72 -10.55 7.84
CA ILE A 535 21.74 -10.03 8.75
C ILE A 535 21.13 -9.85 10.15
N TYR A 536 19.92 -9.32 10.21
CA TYR A 536 19.23 -9.13 11.49
C TYR A 536 18.88 -10.46 12.17
N ALA A 537 18.53 -11.51 11.42
CA ALA A 537 18.34 -12.85 11.97
C ALA A 537 19.62 -13.40 12.64
N ILE A 538 20.79 -13.16 12.04
CA ILE A 538 22.09 -13.57 12.59
C ILE A 538 22.41 -12.77 13.86
N VAL A 539 22.23 -11.45 13.83
CA VAL A 539 22.47 -10.56 14.98
C VAL A 539 21.54 -10.93 16.14
N TYR A 540 20.24 -11.09 15.89
CA TYR A 540 19.28 -11.44 16.92
C TYR A 540 19.49 -12.88 17.45
N GLY A 541 19.81 -13.82 16.56
CA GLY A 541 20.12 -15.20 16.93
C GLY A 541 21.38 -15.33 17.79
N SER A 542 22.45 -14.61 17.43
CA SER A 542 23.68 -14.56 18.23
C SER A 542 23.44 -13.91 19.60
N TYR A 543 22.64 -12.83 19.66
CA TYR A 543 22.21 -12.22 20.92
C TYR A 543 21.47 -13.23 21.82
N LEU A 544 20.47 -13.94 21.30
CA LEU A 544 19.73 -14.94 22.06
C LEU A 544 20.62 -16.08 22.55
N ARG A 545 21.58 -16.51 21.72
CA ARG A 545 22.56 -17.54 22.11
C ARG A 545 23.46 -17.05 23.25
N MET A 546 23.97 -15.82 23.17
CA MET A 546 24.77 -15.22 24.23
C MET A 546 23.98 -15.05 25.54
N ASP A 547 22.74 -14.58 25.48
CA ASP A 547 21.87 -14.44 26.65
C ASP A 547 21.62 -15.80 27.33
N HIS A 548 21.35 -16.84 26.55
CA HIS A 548 21.19 -18.20 27.07
C HIS A 548 22.46 -18.71 27.77
N LEU A 549 23.65 -18.46 27.20
CA LEU A 549 24.93 -18.83 27.81
C LEU A 549 25.22 -18.03 29.09
N ARG A 550 24.88 -16.73 29.13
CA ARG A 550 25.02 -15.89 30.33
C ARG A 550 24.15 -16.40 31.48
N LYS A 551 22.88 -16.73 31.20
CA LYS A 551 21.96 -17.31 32.19
C LYS A 551 22.42 -18.68 32.70
N LYS A 552 22.95 -19.53 31.80
CA LYS A 552 23.52 -20.81 32.21
C LYS A 552 24.72 -20.63 33.14
N LYS A 553 25.62 -19.70 32.84
CA LYS A 553 26.77 -19.37 33.70
C LYS A 553 26.33 -18.84 35.08
N SER A 554 25.35 -17.93 35.14
CA SER A 554 24.87 -17.38 36.42
C SER A 554 24.22 -18.45 37.31
N ILE A 555 23.49 -19.40 36.72
CA ILE A 555 22.90 -20.53 37.47
C ILE A 555 24.00 -21.45 38.02
N ILE A 556 25.02 -21.77 37.21
CA ILE A 556 26.15 -22.59 37.65
C ILE A 556 26.91 -21.89 38.79
N GLN A 557 27.15 -20.58 38.67
CA GLN A 557 27.85 -19.80 39.69
C GLN A 557 27.04 -19.65 40.99
N SER A 558 25.72 -19.50 40.90
CA SER A 558 24.82 -19.54 42.07
C SER A 558 24.86 -20.90 42.79
N LYS A 559 24.78 -22.01 42.04
CA LYS A 559 24.90 -23.37 42.61
C LYS A 559 26.26 -23.61 43.25
N SER A 560 27.35 -23.14 42.63
CA SER A 560 28.70 -23.23 43.19
C SER A 560 28.87 -22.42 44.47
N ASN A 561 28.29 -21.21 44.54
CA ASN A 561 28.34 -20.38 45.74
C ASN A 561 27.49 -20.98 46.88
N HIS A 562 26.34 -21.59 46.55
CA HIS A 562 25.50 -22.28 47.53
C HIS A 562 26.20 -23.52 48.11
N CYS A 563 26.90 -24.31 47.29
CA CYS A 563 27.68 -25.47 47.78
C CYS A 563 28.83 -25.04 48.70
N ARG A 564 29.52 -23.92 48.40
CA ARG A 564 30.57 -23.36 49.28
C ARG A 564 30.05 -22.77 50.59
N ALA A 565 28.78 -22.41 50.66
CA ALA A 565 28.18 -21.87 51.88
C ALA A 565 27.70 -22.97 52.85
N ILE A 566 27.60 -24.22 52.37
CA ILE A 566 27.17 -25.39 53.14
C ILE A 566 28.37 -26.22 53.64
N SER A 567 29.52 -26.13 52.95
CA SER A 567 30.83 -26.62 53.42
C SER A 567 31.47 -25.66 54.41
#